data_AF-A0A494RL89-F1
#
_entry.id   AF-A0A494RL89-F1
#
_cell.length_a   1.000
_cell.length_b   1.000
_cell.length_c   1.000
_cell.angle_alpha   90.00
_cell.angle_beta   90.00
_cell.angle_gamma   90.00
#
_symmetry.space_group_name_H-M   'P 1'
#
loop_
_entity.id
_entity.type
_entity.pdbx_description
1 polymer ?
#
loop_
_entity_poly.entity_id
_entity_poly.type
_entity_poly.pdbx_seq_one_letter_code
_entity_poly.pdbx_strand_id
1 'polypeptide(L)'
;MMKTLLIAAIAAAVSPTLTLAQNTAAPAQQAPVQTAPTVPPGPAATGMPVLPPATEAADCGGLLRSPAFCVTAQLDQIGALADAYSEHLASLNWLAADGDDNRVIFVRRREGGGCDGLQMVAFYDETKPAEATAPGYLGFAAIPGDVCTAAPAAGTQPQ
;
A
#
# COMPACT_ATOMS: atom_id res chain seq x y z
N MET A 1 3.83 -70.81 26.79
CA MET A 1 3.47 -70.23 28.10
C MET A 1 4.32 -69.01 28.33
N MET A 2 3.72 -68.04 29.03
CA MET A 2 4.07 -66.63 29.20
C MET A 2 5.52 -66.32 29.64
N LYS A 3 5.98 -65.12 29.22
CA LYS A 3 6.77 -64.15 30.02
C LYS A 3 8.29 -64.45 30.04
N THR A 4 9.22 -63.53 29.76
CA THR A 4 9.50 -62.31 30.57
C THR A 4 10.79 -61.64 30.04
N LEU A 5 10.72 -60.35 29.73
CA LEU A 5 11.65 -59.23 30.03
C LEU A 5 13.06 -59.03 29.40
N LEU A 6 13.25 -57.75 29.07
CA LEU A 6 14.37 -56.83 29.39
C LEU A 6 15.70 -56.97 28.64
N ILE A 7 15.92 -56.05 27.70
CA ILE A 7 17.25 -55.63 27.26
C ILE A 7 17.53 -54.27 27.88
N ALA A 8 18.64 -54.20 28.62
CA ALA A 8 19.23 -53.01 29.20
C ALA A 8 20.39 -52.51 28.32
N ALA A 9 20.47 -51.20 28.11
CA ALA A 9 21.66 -50.45 27.66
C ALA A 9 21.46 -48.99 28.12
N ILE A 10 21.94 -48.60 29.30
CA ILE A 10 23.26 -48.02 29.64
C ILE A 10 23.59 -46.71 28.88
N ALA A 11 23.39 -45.61 29.62
CA ALA A 11 24.19 -44.39 29.77
C ALA A 11 24.48 -43.45 28.58
N ALA A 12 23.99 -42.21 28.72
CA ALA A 12 24.85 -41.03 28.77
C ALA A 12 24.16 -39.93 29.60
N ALA A 13 24.65 -39.69 30.82
CA ALA A 13 24.26 -38.56 31.64
C ALA A 13 25.03 -37.33 31.17
N VAL A 14 24.33 -36.30 30.72
CA VAL A 14 24.85 -34.93 30.57
C VAL A 14 23.95 -34.00 31.36
N SER A 15 24.53 -33.41 32.40
CA SER A 15 23.90 -32.42 33.26
C SER A 15 23.66 -31.11 32.50
N PRO A 16 22.48 -30.47 32.63
CA PRO A 16 22.38 -29.05 32.37
C PRO A 16 22.69 -28.27 33.66
N THR A 17 23.82 -27.59 33.66
CA THR A 17 24.11 -26.46 34.53
C THR A 17 22.99 -25.42 34.41
N LEU A 18 22.33 -25.09 35.52
CA LEU A 18 21.43 -23.93 35.62
C LEU A 18 22.28 -22.65 35.51
N THR A 19 22.31 -22.07 34.32
CA THR A 19 22.79 -20.69 34.13
C THR A 19 21.61 -19.75 34.35
N LEU A 20 21.67 -18.93 35.40
CA LEU A 20 20.76 -17.79 35.58
C LEU A 20 20.96 -16.84 34.38
N ALA A 21 20.00 -16.85 33.44
CA ALA A 21 19.95 -15.89 32.36
C ALA A 21 19.59 -14.51 32.92
N GLN A 22 20.53 -13.59 32.78
CA GLN A 22 20.40 -12.17 33.07
C GLN A 22 19.41 -11.59 32.04
N ASN A 23 18.27 -11.09 32.51
CA ASN A 23 17.30 -10.34 31.70
C ASN A 23 17.89 -8.98 31.31
N THR A 24 18.83 -9.00 30.36
CA THR A 24 19.17 -7.83 29.54
C THR A 24 18.07 -7.73 28.49
N ALA A 25 17.09 -6.85 28.72
CA ALA A 25 16.11 -6.48 27.70
C ALA A 25 16.86 -5.93 26.48
N ALA A 26 16.90 -6.71 25.41
CA ALA A 26 17.40 -6.25 24.12
C ALA A 26 16.50 -5.10 23.64
N PRO A 27 17.07 -4.05 23.00
CA PRO A 27 16.26 -3.02 22.37
C PRO A 27 15.32 -3.69 21.38
N ALA A 28 14.02 -3.40 21.53
CA ALA A 28 12.98 -3.89 20.63
C ALA A 28 13.39 -3.53 19.19
N GLN A 29 13.55 -4.55 18.36
CA GLN A 29 13.64 -4.37 16.92
C GLN A 29 12.34 -3.68 16.50
N GLN A 30 12.46 -2.42 16.09
CA GLN A 30 11.36 -1.66 15.51
C GLN A 30 10.86 -2.48 14.32
N ALA A 31 9.64 -2.99 14.42
CA ALA A 31 8.93 -3.51 13.26
C ALA A 31 8.97 -2.43 12.17
N PRO A 32 9.14 -2.80 10.88
CA PRO A 32 9.09 -1.82 9.81
C PRO A 32 7.80 -1.02 9.96
N VAL A 33 7.95 0.28 10.22
CA VAL A 33 6.84 1.22 10.17
C VAL A 33 6.30 1.09 8.75
N GLN A 34 5.06 0.60 8.63
CA GLN A 34 4.37 0.54 7.36
C GLN A 34 4.22 1.99 6.90
N THR A 35 5.16 2.42 6.06
CA THR A 35 5.13 3.75 5.45
C THR A 35 3.84 3.85 4.65
N ALA A 36 3.08 4.91 4.87
CA ALA A 36 1.94 5.26 4.04
C ALA A 36 2.28 5.07 2.56
N PRO A 37 1.33 4.66 1.70
CA PRO A 37 1.58 4.40 0.29
C PRO A 37 2.40 5.53 -0.34
N THR A 38 3.61 5.21 -0.79
CA THR A 38 4.54 6.21 -1.31
C THR A 38 4.03 6.69 -2.66
N VAL A 39 3.28 7.80 -2.68
CA VAL A 39 2.97 8.55 -3.90
C VAL A 39 4.29 9.10 -4.44
N PRO A 40 4.71 8.76 -5.68
CA PRO A 40 5.85 9.41 -6.32
C PRO A 40 5.61 10.93 -6.31
N PRO A 41 6.58 11.77 -5.91
CA PRO A 41 6.38 13.21 -5.83
C PRO A 41 6.10 13.77 -7.23
N GLY A 42 4.85 14.09 -7.49
CA GLY A 42 4.36 14.71 -8.71
C GLY A 42 3.38 15.83 -8.38
N PRO A 43 3.04 16.70 -9.36
CA PRO A 43 2.05 17.75 -9.13
C PRO A 43 0.66 17.15 -8.95
N ALA A 44 -0.20 17.88 -8.22
CA ALA A 44 -1.61 17.55 -8.13
C ALA A 44 -2.23 17.42 -9.53
N ALA A 45 -3.07 16.41 -9.74
CA ALA A 45 -3.76 16.24 -11.01
C ALA A 45 -4.68 17.43 -11.28
N THR A 46 -4.66 17.94 -12.51
CA THR A 46 -5.51 19.05 -12.94
C THR A 46 -6.69 18.54 -13.77
N GLY A 47 -7.87 19.14 -13.60
CA GLY A 47 -9.05 18.81 -14.42
C GLY A 47 -9.79 17.53 -13.99
N MET A 48 -9.49 16.99 -12.80
CA MET A 48 -10.26 15.90 -12.22
C MET A 48 -11.65 16.42 -11.79
N PRO A 49 -12.75 15.76 -12.18
CA PRO A 49 -14.07 16.14 -11.68
C PRO A 49 -14.26 15.66 -10.24
N VAL A 50 -15.22 16.25 -9.54
CA VAL A 50 -15.77 15.66 -8.30
C VAL A 50 -16.96 14.78 -8.67
N LEU A 51 -16.80 13.45 -8.57
CA LEU A 51 -17.87 12.50 -8.85
C LEU A 51 -18.74 12.26 -7.60
N PRO A 52 -20.09 12.26 -7.70
CA PRO A 52 -20.95 11.87 -6.59
C PRO A 52 -20.65 10.44 -6.10
N PRO A 53 -20.78 10.14 -4.79
CA PRO A 53 -21.23 11.03 -3.72
C PRO A 53 -20.12 11.89 -3.09
N ALA A 54 -18.94 11.94 -3.71
CA ALA A 54 -17.78 12.58 -3.12
C ALA A 54 -17.91 14.11 -3.05
N THR A 55 -17.10 14.69 -2.17
CA THR A 55 -16.87 16.13 -2.07
C THR A 55 -15.39 16.41 -2.20
N GLU A 56 -15.00 17.60 -2.67
CA GLU A 56 -13.59 17.99 -2.73
C GLU A 56 -13.01 18.14 -1.32
N ALA A 57 -11.80 17.64 -1.11
CA ALA A 57 -11.06 17.70 0.14
C ALA A 57 -9.72 18.41 -0.08
N ALA A 58 -9.71 19.74 0.05
CA ALA A 58 -8.58 20.59 -0.33
C ALA A 58 -7.25 20.25 0.39
N ASP A 59 -7.30 19.69 1.60
CA ASP A 59 -6.12 19.32 2.39
C ASP A 59 -5.90 17.80 2.48
N CYS A 60 -6.67 16.99 1.73
CA CYS A 60 -6.62 15.54 1.79
C CYS A 60 -6.81 14.97 3.22
N GLY A 61 -7.56 15.68 4.08
CA GLY A 61 -7.72 15.33 5.49
C GLY A 61 -6.46 15.51 6.34
N GLY A 62 -5.44 16.21 5.83
CA GLY A 62 -4.12 16.33 6.46
C GLY A 62 -3.29 15.05 6.46
N LEU A 63 -3.74 14.01 5.75
CA LEU A 63 -3.12 12.68 5.75
C LEU A 63 -2.04 12.54 4.68
N LEU A 64 -2.20 13.24 3.55
CA LEU A 64 -1.26 13.17 2.43
C LEU A 64 -0.25 14.32 2.48
N ARG A 65 1.05 13.99 2.39
CA ARG A 65 2.14 14.97 2.40
C ARG A 65 2.53 15.45 1.00
N SER A 66 2.24 14.65 -0.02
CA SER A 66 2.50 14.99 -1.42
C SER A 66 1.33 15.78 -2.01
N PRO A 67 1.57 16.71 -2.95
CA PRO A 67 0.50 17.43 -3.64
C PRO A 67 -0.43 16.45 -4.37
N ALA A 68 -1.74 16.59 -4.15
CA ALA A 68 -2.76 15.83 -4.85
C ALA A 68 -4.03 16.66 -4.96
N PHE A 69 -4.83 16.39 -5.99
CA PHE A 69 -6.25 16.71 -5.95
C PHE A 69 -6.93 15.61 -5.14
N CYS A 70 -7.71 15.97 -4.13
CA CYS A 70 -8.31 15.00 -3.23
C CYS A 70 -9.82 15.16 -3.18
N VAL A 71 -10.51 14.02 -3.12
CA VAL A 71 -11.94 13.96 -2.81
C VAL A 71 -12.14 13.07 -1.60
N THR A 72 -13.24 13.29 -0.89
CA THR A 72 -13.63 12.51 0.28
C THR A 72 -15.06 12.00 0.16
N ALA A 73 -15.28 10.80 0.69
CA ALA A 73 -16.57 10.16 0.85
C ALA A 73 -16.53 9.26 2.10
N GLN A 74 -17.65 8.60 2.42
CA GLN A 74 -17.65 7.56 3.46
C GLN A 74 -16.75 6.39 3.05
N LEU A 75 -16.05 5.81 4.02
CA LEU A 75 -15.04 4.77 3.81
C LEU A 75 -15.62 3.56 3.08
N ASP A 76 -16.85 3.17 3.39
CA ASP A 76 -17.55 2.07 2.72
C ASP A 76 -17.92 2.36 1.24
N GLN A 77 -17.88 3.62 0.80
CA GLN A 77 -18.14 4.04 -0.57
C GLN A 77 -16.87 4.19 -1.42
N ILE A 78 -15.68 4.15 -0.81
CA ILE A 78 -14.43 4.48 -1.52
C ILE A 78 -14.13 3.51 -2.66
N GLY A 79 -14.41 2.21 -2.48
CA GLY A 79 -14.23 1.22 -3.55
C GLY A 79 -15.07 1.54 -4.79
N ALA A 80 -16.38 1.71 -4.61
CA ALA A 80 -17.29 2.07 -5.70
C ALA A 80 -16.95 3.42 -6.34
N LEU A 81 -16.47 4.38 -5.54
CA LEU A 81 -16.00 5.67 -6.05
C LEU A 81 -14.74 5.52 -6.90
N ALA A 82 -13.78 4.69 -6.50
CA ALA A 82 -12.56 4.41 -7.27
C ALA A 82 -12.89 3.73 -8.61
N ASP A 83 -13.87 2.83 -8.63
CA ASP A 83 -14.38 2.21 -9.86
C ASP A 83 -14.98 3.28 -10.80
N ALA A 84 -15.82 4.18 -10.27
CA ALA A 84 -16.41 5.28 -11.04
C ALA A 84 -15.35 6.23 -11.65
N TYR A 85 -14.28 6.54 -10.91
CA TYR A 85 -13.16 7.29 -11.46
C TYR A 85 -12.41 6.52 -12.54
N SER A 86 -12.22 5.21 -12.37
CA SER A 86 -11.57 4.36 -13.37
C SER A 86 -12.36 4.32 -14.67
N GLU A 87 -13.68 4.19 -14.60
CA GLU A 87 -14.58 4.27 -15.77
C GLU A 87 -14.54 5.66 -16.43
N HIS A 88 -14.59 6.73 -15.63
CA HIS A 88 -14.48 8.10 -16.14
C HIS A 88 -13.15 8.32 -16.87
N LEU A 89 -12.04 7.93 -16.26
CA LEU A 89 -10.70 8.06 -16.84
C LEU A 89 -10.56 7.20 -18.10
N ALA A 90 -11.13 6.00 -18.13
CA ALA A 90 -11.17 5.17 -19.33
C ALA A 90 -11.90 5.86 -20.50
N SER A 91 -13.00 6.57 -20.23
CA SER A 91 -13.69 7.37 -21.26
C SER A 91 -12.84 8.50 -21.84
N LEU A 92 -11.79 8.90 -21.13
CA LEU A 92 -10.80 9.90 -21.52
C LEU A 92 -9.49 9.29 -22.06
N ASN A 93 -9.52 8.01 -22.44
CA ASN A 93 -8.40 7.22 -22.97
C ASN A 93 -7.24 7.00 -21.99
N TRP A 94 -7.47 7.15 -20.68
CA TRP A 94 -6.53 6.65 -19.68
C TRP A 94 -6.70 5.15 -19.51
N LEU A 95 -5.59 4.43 -19.38
CA LEU A 95 -5.54 2.98 -19.23
C LEU A 95 -4.88 2.64 -17.90
N ALA A 96 -5.53 1.83 -17.06
CA ALA A 96 -4.85 1.25 -15.90
C ALA A 96 -3.69 0.36 -16.38
N ALA A 97 -2.49 0.65 -15.89
CA ALA A 97 -1.25 -0.01 -16.32
C ALA A 97 -0.55 -0.77 -15.19
N ASP A 98 -0.72 -0.33 -13.94
CA ASP A 98 -0.14 -0.93 -12.75
C ASP A 98 -0.96 -0.52 -11.51
N GLY A 99 -0.71 -1.15 -10.37
CA GLY A 99 -1.40 -0.84 -9.13
C GLY A 99 -1.24 -1.88 -8.03
N ASP A 100 -1.83 -1.58 -6.89
CA ASP A 100 -2.09 -2.51 -5.79
C ASP A 100 -3.49 -2.26 -5.22
N ASP A 101 -3.83 -2.91 -4.11
CA ASP A 101 -5.16 -2.86 -3.50
C ASP A 101 -5.65 -1.42 -3.23
N ASN A 102 -4.75 -0.46 -2.99
CA ASN A 102 -5.09 0.92 -2.65
C ASN A 102 -4.59 1.94 -3.68
N ARG A 103 -4.02 1.52 -4.80
CA ARG A 103 -3.43 2.43 -5.78
C ARG A 103 -3.63 1.93 -7.20
N VAL A 104 -4.00 2.84 -8.09
CA VAL A 104 -4.04 2.57 -9.53
C VAL A 104 -3.15 3.59 -10.25
N ILE A 105 -2.28 3.08 -11.12
CA ILE A 105 -1.49 3.87 -12.06
C ILE A 105 -2.15 3.81 -13.43
N PHE A 106 -2.52 4.98 -13.94
CA PHE A 106 -3.07 5.16 -15.27
C PHE A 106 -2.02 5.75 -16.22
N VAL A 107 -2.08 5.32 -17.47
CA VAL A 107 -1.26 5.86 -18.56
C VAL A 107 -2.15 6.33 -19.71
N ARG A 108 -1.77 7.41 -20.37
CA ARG A 108 -2.44 7.88 -21.59
C ARG A 108 -1.41 8.21 -22.65
N ARG A 109 -1.54 7.63 -23.84
CA ARG A 109 -0.64 7.91 -24.96
C ARG A 109 -0.82 9.34 -25.46
N ARG A 110 0.29 10.03 -25.72
CA ARG A 110 0.31 11.35 -26.36
C ARG A 110 0.35 11.20 -27.88
N GLU A 111 -0.27 12.14 -28.59
CA GLU A 111 -0.28 12.13 -30.07
C GLU A 111 1.13 12.24 -30.69
N GLY A 112 2.07 12.91 -30.00
CA GLY A 112 3.47 13.06 -30.41
C GLY A 112 4.42 11.95 -29.94
N GLY A 113 3.89 10.87 -29.36
CA GLY A 113 4.68 9.81 -28.73
C GLY A 113 4.91 10.01 -27.23
N GLY A 114 5.21 8.91 -26.55
CA GLY A 114 5.29 8.85 -25.09
C GLY A 114 3.93 8.83 -24.40
N CYS A 115 3.94 8.82 -23.07
CA CYS A 115 2.73 8.73 -22.27
C CYS A 115 2.74 9.68 -21.07
N ASP A 116 1.56 10.24 -20.80
CA ASP A 116 1.25 10.86 -19.52
C ASP A 116 0.99 9.76 -18.48
N GLY A 117 1.38 10.00 -17.23
CA GLY A 117 1.04 9.15 -16.10
C GLY A 117 0.16 9.87 -15.08
N LEU A 118 -0.77 9.14 -14.49
CA LEU A 118 -1.66 9.61 -13.43
C LEU A 118 -1.75 8.52 -12.37
N GLN A 119 -1.69 8.91 -11.10
CA GLN A 119 -1.92 8.02 -9.98
C GLN A 119 -3.21 8.38 -9.28
N MET A 120 -4.02 7.37 -8.97
CA MET A 120 -5.11 7.42 -7.99
C MET A 120 -4.70 6.58 -6.78
N VAL A 121 -4.86 7.12 -5.57
CA VAL A 121 -4.57 6.40 -4.32
C VAL A 121 -5.75 6.52 -3.36
N ALA A 122 -6.18 5.41 -2.78
CA ALA A 122 -7.16 5.34 -1.71
C ALA A 122 -6.45 5.32 -0.36
N PHE A 123 -6.97 6.08 0.60
CA PHE A 123 -6.44 6.12 1.96
C PHE A 123 -7.49 6.62 2.97
N TYR A 124 -7.23 6.39 4.24
CA TYR A 124 -8.03 6.86 5.36
C TYR A 124 -7.14 7.06 6.59
N ASP A 125 -7.70 7.59 7.68
CA ASP A 125 -6.96 7.80 8.93
C ASP A 125 -6.84 6.49 9.72
N GLU A 126 -5.73 5.78 9.54
CA GLU A 126 -5.43 4.53 10.25
C GLU A 126 -5.17 4.72 11.75
N THR A 127 -5.07 5.96 12.25
CA THR A 127 -4.97 6.22 13.69
C THR A 127 -6.33 6.11 14.40
N LYS A 128 -7.42 5.95 13.64
CA LYS A 128 -8.79 5.80 14.12
C LYS A 128 -9.37 4.45 13.70
N PRO A 129 -10.42 3.96 14.40
CA PRO A 129 -11.14 2.78 13.96
C PRO A 129 -11.70 2.93 12.54
N ALA A 130 -11.53 1.89 11.72
CA ALA A 130 -12.10 1.83 10.37
C ALA A 130 -13.61 1.56 10.43
N GLU A 131 -14.39 2.62 10.56
CA GLU A 131 -15.86 2.57 10.53
C GLU A 131 -16.40 2.89 9.13
N ALA A 132 -17.52 2.27 8.74
CA ALA A 132 -18.12 2.47 7.41
C ALA A 132 -18.36 3.95 7.07
N THR A 133 -18.82 4.72 8.07
CA THR A 133 -19.13 6.15 7.91
C THR A 133 -17.92 7.07 8.12
N ALA A 134 -16.76 6.53 8.46
CA ALA A 134 -15.54 7.31 8.61
C ALA A 134 -15.14 7.94 7.27
N PRO A 135 -14.42 9.08 7.26
CA PRO A 135 -13.92 9.65 6.03
C PRO A 135 -12.86 8.76 5.38
N GLY A 136 -13.11 8.38 4.14
CA GLY A 136 -12.10 7.88 3.23
C GLY A 136 -11.77 8.92 2.16
N TYR A 137 -10.64 8.75 1.49
CA TYR A 137 -10.14 9.70 0.51
C TYR A 137 -9.64 8.99 -0.75
N LEU A 138 -9.81 9.66 -1.89
CA LEU A 138 -9.07 9.38 -3.12
C LEU A 138 -8.19 10.58 -3.45
N GLY A 139 -6.89 10.35 -3.62
CA GLY A 139 -5.91 11.34 -4.03
C GLY A 139 -5.44 11.11 -5.46
N PHE A 140 -5.32 12.18 -6.24
CA PHE A 140 -4.92 12.17 -7.64
C PHE A 140 -3.69 13.03 -7.87
N ALA A 141 -2.63 12.44 -8.41
CA ALA A 141 -1.37 13.11 -8.72
C ALA A 141 -0.88 12.70 -10.11
N ALA A 142 -0.36 13.65 -10.89
CA ALA A 142 0.29 13.34 -12.14
C ALA A 142 1.67 12.72 -11.88
N ILE A 143 2.04 11.70 -12.64
CA ILE A 143 3.37 11.10 -12.56
C ILE A 143 4.28 11.85 -13.55
N PRO A 144 5.36 12.49 -13.09
CA PRO A 144 6.21 13.28 -13.96
C PRO A 144 7.02 12.39 -14.91
N GLY A 145 7.25 12.91 -16.13
CA GLY A 145 8.06 12.25 -17.16
C GLY A 145 7.25 11.45 -18.18
N ASP A 146 7.95 10.65 -18.98
CA ASP A 146 7.33 9.76 -19.97
C ASP A 146 7.23 8.34 -19.42
N VAL A 147 6.06 7.99 -18.91
CA VAL A 147 5.83 6.69 -18.25
C VAL A 147 5.88 5.49 -19.19
N CYS A 148 5.82 5.71 -20.51
CA CYS A 148 5.97 4.63 -21.49
C CYS A 148 7.43 4.28 -21.80
N THR A 149 8.39 5.03 -21.26
CA THR A 149 9.83 4.77 -21.42
C THR A 149 10.49 4.16 -20.20
N ALA A 150 9.78 4.09 -19.06
CA ALA A 150 10.27 3.40 -17.87
C ALA A 150 10.21 1.88 -18.10
N ALA A 151 11.34 1.30 -18.52
CA ALA A 151 11.54 -0.14 -18.40
C ALA A 151 11.41 -0.54 -16.92
N PRO A 152 10.86 -1.72 -16.59
CA PRO A 152 10.77 -2.15 -15.20
C PRO A 152 12.17 -2.13 -14.59
N ALA A 153 12.32 -1.46 -13.45
CA ALA A 153 13.53 -1.59 -12.65
C ALA A 153 13.63 -3.08 -12.28
N ALA A 154 14.54 -3.79 -12.95
CA ALA A 154 14.88 -5.15 -12.59
C ALA A 154 15.37 -5.11 -11.14
N GLY A 155 14.50 -5.50 -10.21
CA GLY A 155 14.83 -5.63 -8.80
C GLY A 155 16.07 -6.50 -8.70
N THR A 156 17.15 -5.94 -8.16
CA THR A 156 18.30 -6.72 -7.79
C THR A 156 17.87 -7.60 -6.62
N GLN A 157 17.52 -8.86 -6.89
CA GLN A 157 17.46 -9.87 -5.84
C GLN A 157 18.85 -9.99 -5.20
N PRO A 158 19.02 -9.81 -3.88
CA PRO A 158 20.23 -10.23 -3.22
C PRO A 158 20.30 -11.76 -3.24
N GLN A 159 21.40 -12.31 -3.73
CA GLN A 159 21.78 -13.72 -3.53
C GLN A 159 22.31 -13.95 -2.11
#